data_AF-H6QAM2-F1
#
_entry.id   AF-H6QAM2-F1
#
_cell.length_a   1.000
_cell.length_b   1.000
_cell.length_c   1.000
_cell.angle_alpha   90.00
_cell.angle_beta   90.00
_cell.angle_gamma   90.00
#
_symmetry.space_group_name_H-M   'P 1'
#
loop_
_entity.id
_entity.type
_entity.pdbx_description
1 polymer ?
#
loop_
_entity_poly.entity_id
_entity_poly.type
_entity_poly.pdbx_seq_one_letter_code
_entity_poly.pdbx_strand_id
1 'polypeptide(L)'
;MDRRLTILAHGDADGVCSAALVKAALRGQYGEIQVIFTHPVDLPKDFQQYARGDVYIVDVAIDEKAAQEVQRLFRAYGGRVVYLDHHPLPVDLAGAEVVHEEAPSPRSSRTGG
;
A
#
# COMPACT_ATOMS: atom_id res chain seq x y z
N MET A 1 11.95 -13.04 18.19
CA MET A 1 11.34 -12.89 16.87
C MET A 1 11.73 -11.50 16.43
N ASP A 2 12.72 -11.37 15.55
CA ASP A 2 13.38 -10.06 15.32
C ASP A 2 12.93 -9.40 14.01
N ARG A 3 11.85 -9.91 13.39
CA ARG A 3 11.24 -9.29 12.22
C ARG A 3 10.37 -8.11 12.64
N ARG A 4 10.53 -7.01 11.93
CA ARG A 4 9.75 -5.77 12.05
C ARG A 4 8.78 -5.66 10.87
N LEU A 5 7.62 -5.09 11.14
CA LEU A 5 6.62 -4.74 10.14
C LEU A 5 6.25 -3.26 10.29
N THR A 6 6.36 -2.50 9.21
CA THR A 6 5.79 -1.15 9.09
C THR A 6 4.51 -1.24 8.25
N ILE A 7 3.40 -0.70 8.75
CA ILE A 7 2.15 -0.55 8.02
C ILE A 7 1.95 0.93 7.73
N LEU A 8 1.96 1.33 6.46
CA LEU A 8 1.59 2.67 6.00
C LEU A 8 0.13 2.62 5.56
N ALA A 9 -0.74 3.41 6.18
CA ALA A 9 -2.18 3.36 5.93
C ALA A 9 -2.75 4.76 5.77
N HIS A 10 -3.86 4.88 5.05
CA HIS A 10 -4.60 6.13 5.06
C HIS A 10 -5.28 6.37 6.43
N GLY A 11 -5.48 7.65 6.77
CA GLY A 11 -5.93 8.08 8.10
C GLY A 11 -7.45 8.08 8.32
N ASP A 12 -8.23 7.75 7.29
CA ASP A 12 -9.68 7.65 7.41
C ASP A 12 -10.13 6.26 7.90
N ALA A 13 -11.45 6.03 7.89
CA ALA A 13 -12.02 4.81 8.47
C ALA A 13 -11.55 3.55 7.74
N ASP A 14 -11.43 3.57 6.42
CA ASP A 14 -11.06 2.38 5.64
C ASP A 14 -9.58 2.02 5.87
N GLY A 15 -8.68 3.01 5.77
CA GLY A 15 -7.26 2.82 6.07
C GLY A 15 -6.99 2.40 7.51
N VAL A 16 -7.68 2.97 8.49
CA VAL A 16 -7.57 2.57 9.91
C VAL A 16 -8.03 1.12 10.11
N CYS A 17 -9.18 0.74 9.56
CA CYS A 17 -9.69 -0.63 9.65
C CYS A 17 -8.75 -1.63 8.95
N SER A 18 -8.28 -1.30 7.76
CA SER A 18 -7.32 -2.10 6.98
C SER A 18 -6.02 -2.32 7.75
N ALA A 19 -5.44 -1.27 8.33
CA ALA A 19 -4.23 -1.38 9.15
C ALA A 19 -4.44 -2.27 10.39
N ALA A 20 -5.59 -2.14 11.06
CA ALA A 20 -5.93 -2.96 12.21
C ALA A 20 -6.06 -4.44 11.85
N LEU A 21 -6.67 -4.75 10.69
CA LEU A 21 -6.80 -6.11 10.18
C LEU A 21 -5.42 -6.73 9.86
N VAL A 22 -4.57 -6.03 9.12
CA VAL A 22 -3.20 -6.49 8.81
C VAL A 22 -2.43 -6.76 10.11
N LYS A 23 -2.46 -5.81 11.04
CA LYS A 23 -1.80 -5.96 12.35
C LYS A 23 -2.32 -7.17 13.11
N ALA A 24 -3.64 -7.36 13.17
CA ALA A 24 -4.25 -8.49 13.88
C ALA A 24 -3.87 -9.84 13.27
N ALA A 25 -3.88 -9.95 11.93
CA ALA A 25 -3.54 -11.16 11.21
C ALA A 25 -2.06 -11.55 11.36
N LEU A 26 -1.16 -10.57 11.43
CA LEU A 26 0.30 -10.79 11.42
C LEU A 26 0.96 -10.70 12.80
N ARG A 27 0.22 -10.35 13.87
CA ARG A 27 0.74 -10.13 15.23
C ARG A 27 1.62 -11.25 15.79
N GLY A 28 1.42 -12.50 15.37
CA GLY A 28 2.20 -13.66 15.83
C GLY A 28 3.46 -13.94 15.03
N GLN A 29 3.70 -13.21 13.94
CA GLN A 29 4.81 -13.43 13.00
C GLN A 29 5.94 -12.41 13.17
N TYR A 30 5.64 -11.26 13.77
CA TYR A 30 6.56 -10.13 13.93
C TYR A 30 6.75 -9.78 15.41
N GLY A 31 7.97 -9.42 15.79
CA GLY A 31 8.27 -8.97 17.15
C GLY A 31 7.85 -7.53 17.42
N GLU A 32 7.76 -6.72 16.35
CA GLU A 32 7.36 -5.32 16.39
C GLU A 32 6.53 -4.99 15.15
N ILE A 33 5.37 -4.35 15.37
CA ILE A 33 4.49 -3.87 14.30
C ILE A 33 4.17 -2.40 14.57
N GLN A 34 4.60 -1.53 13.66
CA GLN A 34 4.33 -0.09 13.69
C GLN A 34 3.29 0.27 12.64
N VAL A 35 2.31 1.11 13.01
CA VAL A 35 1.34 1.70 12.06
C VAL A 35 1.67 3.18 11.94
N ILE A 36 1.77 3.66 10.70
CA ILE A 36 1.98 5.05 10.34
C ILE A 36 0.82 5.45 9.43
N PHE A 37 0.14 6.54 9.78
CA PHE A 37 -0.87 7.12 8.91
C PHE A 37 -0.20 8.08 7.93
N THR A 38 -0.54 7.95 6.65
CA THR A 38 0.02 8.71 5.54
C THR A 38 -1.09 9.12 4.57
N HIS A 39 -0.73 9.90 3.56
CA HIS A 39 -1.61 10.33 2.48
C HIS A 39 -0.90 10.09 1.13
N PRO A 40 -1.63 9.99 0.01
CA PRO A 40 -1.05 9.76 -1.32
C PRO A 40 0.16 10.64 -1.65
N VAL A 41 0.08 11.94 -1.32
CA VAL A 41 1.13 12.92 -1.59
C VAL A 41 2.35 12.80 -0.68
N ASP A 42 2.18 12.24 0.52
CA ASP A 42 3.23 12.08 1.53
C ASP A 42 3.87 10.69 1.52
N LEU A 43 3.23 9.71 0.86
CA LEU A 43 3.67 8.31 0.83
C LEU A 43 5.16 8.15 0.50
N PRO A 44 5.76 8.81 -0.52
CA PRO A 44 7.20 8.66 -0.80
C PRO A 44 8.08 9.08 0.37
N LYS A 45 7.76 10.22 0.98
CA LYS A 45 8.50 10.80 2.11
C LYS A 45 8.35 9.93 3.36
N ASP A 46 7.13 9.52 3.69
CA ASP A 46 6.85 8.69 4.85
C ASP A 46 7.45 7.29 4.69
N PHE A 47 7.44 6.73 3.48
CA PHE A 47 8.12 5.48 3.18
C PHE A 47 9.62 5.59 3.46
N GLN A 48 10.32 6.61 2.94
CA GLN A 48 11.74 6.81 3.21
C GLN A 48 12.03 6.96 4.72
N GLN A 49 11.18 7.71 5.41
CA GLN A 49 11.38 8.01 6.82
C GLN A 49 11.14 6.79 7.72
N TYR A 50 10.06 6.04 7.49
CA TYR A 50 9.53 5.06 8.44
C TYR A 50 9.61 3.60 7.99
N ALA A 51 9.87 3.30 6.71
CA ALA A 51 9.94 1.91 6.24
C ALA A 51 11.07 1.12 6.91
N ARG A 52 10.73 0.13 7.75
CA ARG A 52 11.70 -0.74 8.43
C ARG A 52 11.19 -2.19 8.44
N GLY A 53 12.02 -3.12 7.95
CA GLY A 53 11.65 -4.54 7.90
C GLY A 53 10.76 -4.83 6.69
N ASP A 54 9.70 -5.60 6.90
CA ASP A 54 8.66 -5.78 5.88
C ASP A 54 7.71 -4.57 5.91
N VAL A 55 7.20 -4.14 4.76
CA VAL A 55 6.33 -2.96 4.64
C VAL A 55 5.02 -3.35 4.00
N TYR A 56 3.91 -2.99 4.64
CA TYR A 56 2.57 -3.10 4.07
C TYR A 56 2.03 -1.70 3.85
N ILE A 57 1.48 -1.43 2.67
CA ILE A 57 0.85 -0.17 2.32
C ILE A 57 -0.61 -0.49 2.02
N VAL A 58 -1.54 0.14 2.74
CA VAL A 58 -2.97 -0.21 2.69
C VAL A 58 -3.85 1.02 2.51
N ASP A 59 -4.78 0.97 1.55
CA ASP A 59 -5.76 2.04 1.28
C ASP A 59 -5.11 3.41 0.98
N VAL A 60 -3.93 3.40 0.36
CA VAL A 60 -3.23 4.64 -0.03
C VAL A 60 -3.08 4.64 -1.54
N ALA A 61 -3.90 5.46 -2.20
CA ALA A 61 -3.78 5.70 -3.63
C ALA A 61 -2.38 6.23 -3.99
N ILE A 62 -1.89 5.86 -5.17
CA ILE A 62 -0.67 6.42 -5.76
C ILE A 62 -1.05 7.28 -6.94
N ASP A 63 -0.68 8.56 -6.90
CA ASP A 63 -0.89 9.47 -8.01
C ASP A 63 0.15 9.22 -9.13
N GLU A 64 -0.23 9.43 -10.38
CA GLU A 64 0.67 9.27 -11.55
C GLU A 64 1.97 10.08 -11.41
N LYS A 65 1.90 11.25 -10.76
CA LYS A 65 3.06 12.13 -10.48
C LYS A 65 4.04 11.50 -9.49
N ALA A 66 3.53 10.77 -8.49
CA ALA A 66 4.33 10.12 -7.46
C ALA A 66 4.76 8.70 -7.87
N ALA A 67 4.06 8.08 -8.81
CA ALA A 67 4.23 6.69 -9.21
C ALA A 67 5.69 6.33 -9.57
N GLN A 68 6.37 7.16 -10.35
CA GLN A 68 7.78 6.92 -10.71
C GLN A 68 8.72 6.98 -9.51
N GLU A 69 8.47 7.88 -8.57
CA GLU A 69 9.26 8.00 -7.36
C GLU A 69 9.01 6.81 -6.43
N VAL A 70 7.74 6.49 -6.17
CA VAL A 70 7.33 5.34 -5.36
C VAL A 70 7.94 4.04 -5.91
N GLN A 71 7.86 3.83 -7.23
CA GLN A 71 8.45 2.66 -7.86
C GLN A 71 9.98 2.61 -7.69
N ARG A 72 10.68 3.74 -7.80
CA ARG A 72 12.13 3.81 -7.52
C ARG A 72 12.43 3.46 -6.06
N LEU A 73 11.64 3.94 -5.11
CA LEU A 73 11.79 3.64 -3.68
C LEU A 73 11.57 2.17 -3.39
N PHE A 74 10.51 1.56 -3.95
CA PHE A 74 10.22 0.14 -3.74
C PHE A 74 11.32 -0.75 -4.30
N ARG A 75 11.81 -0.49 -5.53
CA ARG A 75 12.94 -1.26 -6.10
C ARG A 75 14.23 -1.10 -5.31
N ALA A 76 14.50 0.09 -4.77
CA ALA A 76 15.69 0.34 -3.97
C ALA A 76 15.57 -0.21 -2.54
N TYR A 77 14.36 -0.55 -2.09
CA TYR A 77 14.13 -1.07 -0.76
C TYR A 77 14.62 -2.51 -0.66
N GLY A 78 15.52 -2.77 0.28
CA GLY A 78 16.08 -4.11 0.51
C GLY A 78 15.16 -5.08 1.25
N GLY A 79 13.96 -4.62 1.67
CA GLY A 79 12.95 -5.42 2.37
C GLY A 79 11.77 -5.78 1.48
N ARG A 80 10.83 -6.57 2.00
CA ARG A 80 9.59 -6.90 1.29
C ARG A 80 8.63 -5.71 1.35
N VAL A 81 8.04 -5.36 0.22
CA VAL A 81 6.94 -4.37 0.13
C VAL A 81 5.69 -5.08 -0.38
N VAL A 82 4.57 -4.92 0.32
CA VAL A 82 3.23 -5.38 -0.07
C VAL A 82 2.33 -4.17 -0.19
N TYR A 83 1.66 -3.99 -1.32
CA TYR A 83 0.75 -2.89 -1.60
C TYR A 83 -0.66 -3.46 -1.81
N LEU A 84 -1.61 -3.05 -0.97
CA LEU A 84 -3.00 -3.47 -0.97
C LEU A 84 -3.88 -2.23 -1.15
N ASP A 85 -4.51 -2.07 -2.30
CA ASP A 85 -5.35 -0.89 -2.54
C ASP A 85 -6.48 -1.21 -3.52
N HIS A 86 -7.56 -0.43 -3.45
CA HIS A 86 -8.72 -0.56 -4.34
C HIS A 86 -8.81 0.59 -5.35
N HIS A 87 -7.94 1.61 -5.27
CA HIS A 87 -7.96 2.73 -6.21
C HIS A 87 -7.25 2.34 -7.52
N PRO A 88 -7.69 2.88 -8.67
CA PRO A 88 -7.07 2.59 -9.95
C PRO A 88 -5.56 2.81 -9.93
N LEU A 89 -4.81 1.74 -10.23
CA LEU A 89 -3.36 1.81 -10.34
C LEU A 89 -2.95 2.62 -11.58
N PRO A 90 -2.18 3.72 -11.43
CA PRO A 90 -1.72 4.49 -12.59
C PRO A 90 -0.62 3.77 -13.36
N VAL A 91 0.17 2.91 -12.70
CA VAL A 91 1.33 2.22 -13.27
C VAL A 91 1.57 0.87 -12.59
N ASP A 92 2.36 0.00 -13.21
CA ASP A 92 2.91 -1.20 -12.58
C ASP A 92 3.92 -0.84 -11.46
N LEU A 93 3.64 -1.24 -10.21
CA LEU A 93 4.46 -0.95 -9.04
C LEU A 93 5.57 -1.99 -8.83
N ALA A 94 6.43 -2.16 -9.83
CA ALA A 94 7.58 -3.04 -9.75
C ALA A 94 8.44 -2.77 -8.51
N GLY A 95 8.74 -3.83 -7.75
CA GLY A 95 9.40 -3.75 -6.44
C GLY A 95 8.45 -3.96 -5.26
N ALA A 96 7.14 -4.00 -5.50
CA ALA A 96 6.14 -4.42 -4.52
C ALA A 96 5.34 -5.64 -5.00
N GLU A 97 4.86 -6.44 -4.05
CA GLU A 97 3.77 -7.39 -4.27
C GLU A 97 2.45 -6.63 -4.23
N VAL A 98 1.72 -6.60 -5.35
CA VAL A 98 0.51 -5.80 -5.51
C VAL A 98 -0.72 -6.68 -5.44
N VAL A 99 -1.64 -6.35 -4.54
CA VAL A 99 -3.01 -6.88 -4.52
C VAL A 99 -3.94 -5.69 -4.77
N HIS A 100 -4.61 -5.70 -5.92
CA HIS A 100 -5.52 -4.65 -6.32
C HIS A 100 -6.81 -5.28 -6.86
N GLU A 101 -7.94 -4.89 -6.28
CA GLU A 101 -9.25 -5.29 -6.79
C GLU A 101 -9.69 -4.29 -7.86
N GLU A 102 -9.71 -4.71 -9.13
CA GLU A 102 -10.36 -3.94 -10.18
C GLU A 102 -11.88 -3.99 -9.94
N ALA A 103 -12.46 -2.89 -9.45
CA ALA A 103 -13.92 -2.74 -9.47
C ALA A 103 -14.43 -3.03 -10.90
N PRO A 104 -15.57 -3.72 -11.07
CA PRO A 104 -16.08 -4.02 -12.39
C PRO A 104 -16.30 -2.71 -13.14
N SER A 105 -15.52 -2.48 -14.20
CA SER A 105 -15.72 -1.37 -15.11
C SER A 105 -17.21 -1.33 -15.48
N PRO A 106 -17.91 -0.18 -15.45
CA PRO A 106 -19.25 -0.13 -16.00
C PRO A 106 -19.10 -0.39 -17.51
N ARG A 107 -19.30 -1.64 -17.93
CA ARG A 107 -19.49 -1.95 -19.34
C ARG A 107 -20.71 -1.16 -19.75
N SER A 108 -20.48 -0.10 -20.51
CA SER A 108 -21.50 0.52 -21.34
C SER A 108 -22.12 -0.59 -22.18
N SER A 109 -23.25 -1.11 -21.73
CA SER A 109 -24.12 -1.90 -22.57
C SER A 109 -24.65 -0.95 -23.63
N ARG A 110 -23.96 -0.86 -24.77
CA ARG A 110 -24.61 -0.46 -26.02
C ARG A 110 -25.71 -1.47 -26.26
N THR A 111 -26.94 -1.12 -25.87
CA THR A 111 -28.12 -1.64 -26.53
C THR A 111 -28.13 -1.02 -27.92
N GLY A 112 -27.60 -1.76 -28.89
CA GLY A 112 -27.83 -1.49 -30.30
C GLY A 112 -29.33 -1.57 -30.57
N GLY A 113 -29.84 -0.57 -31.29
CA GLY A 113 -31.15 -0.60 -31.92
C GLY A 113 -31.14 -1.37 -33.23
#